data_AF-A0A101V7M3-F1
#
_entry.id   AF-A0A101V7M3-F1
#
_cell.length_a   1.000
_cell.length_b   1.000
_cell.length_c   1.000
_cell.angle_alpha   90.00
_cell.angle_beta   90.00
_cell.angle_gamma   90.00
#
_symmetry.space_group_name_H-M   'P 1'
#
loop_
_entity.id
_entity.type
_entity.pdbx_description
1 polymer ?
#
loop_
_entity_poly.entity_id
_entity_poly.type
_entity_poly.pdbx_seq_one_letter_code
_entity_poly.pdbx_strand_id
1 'polypeptide(L)'
;MTTFEWAAIGLMVFGMVIPFWIVTILTLIVADQTRKMTKPPSRPIKVHDYTKLMVAIDDLIHSDGTGTFNGPALQIYLREMKHYPEYKDTSLLYLEELSISGTKKWSVICRTEQKAVEEYLLGLEND
;
A
#
# COMPACT_ATOMS: atom_id res chain seq x y z
N MET A 1 10.48 61.90 -13.91
CA MET A 1 10.48 60.90 -12.83
C MET A 1 11.90 60.60 -12.45
N THR A 2 12.23 60.69 -11.16
CA THR A 2 13.61 60.55 -10.66
C THR A 2 13.95 59.09 -10.38
N THR A 3 15.23 58.74 -10.34
CA THR A 3 15.72 57.38 -9.99
C THR A 3 15.23 56.92 -8.62
N PHE A 4 14.95 57.85 -7.71
CA PHE A 4 14.39 57.58 -6.39
C PHE A 4 12.94 57.06 -6.45
N GLU A 5 12.10 57.62 -7.34
CA GLU A 5 10.71 57.17 -7.51
C GLU A 5 10.66 55.73 -8.05
N TRP A 6 11.54 55.39 -8.99
CA TRP A 6 11.67 54.02 -9.51
C TRP A 6 12.16 53.03 -8.44
N ALA A 7 13.07 53.44 -7.57
CA ALA A 7 13.53 52.62 -6.46
C ALA A 7 12.42 52.39 -5.42
N ALA A 8 11.62 53.41 -5.11
CA ALA A 8 10.48 53.31 -4.18
C ALA A 8 9.36 52.40 -4.73
N ILE A 9 9.02 52.54 -6.02
CA ILE A 9 8.04 51.67 -6.69
C ILE A 9 8.54 50.23 -6.74
N GLY A 10 9.83 50.02 -7.07
CA GLY A 10 10.46 48.71 -7.01
C GLY A 10 10.35 48.09 -5.63
N LEU A 11 10.66 48.84 -4.57
CA LEU A 11 10.60 48.32 -3.21
C LEU A 11 9.18 47.97 -2.76
N MET A 12 8.16 48.77 -3.14
CA MET A 12 6.77 48.46 -2.84
C MET A 12 6.27 47.21 -3.58
N VAL A 13 6.59 47.09 -4.88
CA VAL A 13 6.17 45.94 -5.69
C VAL A 13 6.88 44.67 -5.22
N PHE A 14 8.19 44.71 -5.00
CA PHE A 14 8.94 43.57 -4.50
C PHE A 14 8.53 43.20 -3.07
N GLY A 15 8.27 44.19 -2.20
CA GLY A 15 7.85 43.97 -0.81
C GLY A 15 6.45 43.39 -0.66
N MET A 16 5.56 43.54 -1.65
CA MET A 16 4.19 43.05 -1.57
C MET A 16 3.92 41.84 -2.49
N VAL A 17 4.40 41.88 -3.73
CA VAL A 17 4.09 40.86 -4.74
C VAL A 17 4.87 39.58 -4.48
N ILE A 18 6.15 39.67 -4.12
CA ILE A 18 6.99 38.49 -3.90
C ILE A 18 6.51 37.66 -2.69
N PRO A 19 6.24 38.25 -1.51
CA PRO A 19 5.73 37.49 -0.38
C PRO A 19 4.37 36.83 -0.68
N PHE A 20 3.49 37.51 -1.42
CA PHE A 20 2.20 36.96 -1.83
C PHE A 20 2.35 35.68 -2.67
N TRP A 21 3.23 35.69 -3.69
CA TRP A 21 3.49 34.51 -4.51
C TRP A 21 4.19 33.38 -3.73
N ILE A 22 5.13 33.72 -2.85
CA ILE A 22 5.81 32.72 -2.00
C ILE A 22 4.80 31.98 -1.11
N VAL A 23 3.92 32.72 -0.42
CA VAL A 23 2.89 32.11 0.43
C VAL A 23 1.92 31.26 -0.40
N THR A 24 1.51 31.75 -1.56
CA THR A 24 0.60 31.01 -2.45
C THR A 24 1.22 29.69 -2.91
N ILE A 25 2.48 29.70 -3.34
CA ILE A 25 3.20 28.48 -3.75
C ILE A 25 3.36 27.52 -2.57
N LEU A 26 3.75 28.01 -1.39
CA LEU A 26 3.85 27.19 -0.17
C LEU A 26 2.51 26.53 0.19
N THR A 27 1.41 27.28 0.16
CA THR A 27 0.09 26.72 0.44
C THR A 27 -0.33 25.66 -0.59
N LEU A 28 0.02 25.84 -1.87
CA LEU A 28 -0.25 24.84 -2.92
C LEU A 28 0.58 23.56 -2.70
N ILE A 29 1.86 23.69 -2.34
CA ILE A 29 2.73 22.54 -2.04
C ILE A 29 2.20 21.79 -0.81
N VAL A 30 1.87 22.49 0.27
CA VAL A 30 1.32 21.89 1.49
C VAL A 30 -0.04 21.25 1.22
N ALA A 31 -0.90 21.90 0.43
CA ALA A 31 -2.20 21.34 0.07
C ALA A 31 -2.05 20.07 -0.79
N ASP A 32 -1.11 20.02 -1.73
CA ASP A 32 -0.83 18.83 -2.54
C ASP A 32 -0.25 17.69 -1.70
N GLN A 33 0.69 17.99 -0.79
CA GLN A 33 1.21 17.02 0.17
C GLN A 33 0.12 16.47 1.09
N THR A 34 -0.76 17.35 1.59
CA THR A 34 -1.89 16.95 2.44
C THR A 34 -2.89 16.09 1.67
N ARG A 35 -3.16 16.41 0.39
CA ARG A 35 -4.00 15.59 -0.49
C ARG A 35 -3.39 14.22 -0.79
N LYS A 36 -2.07 14.12 -0.91
CA LYS A 36 -1.36 12.83 -1.08
C LYS A 36 -1.39 11.97 0.17
N MET A 37 -1.40 12.57 1.36
CA MET A 37 -1.51 11.85 2.64
C MET A 37 -2.95 11.47 3.00
N THR A 38 -3.95 12.23 2.55
CA THR A 38 -5.37 12.01 2.91
C THR A 38 -6.21 11.35 1.82
N LYS A 39 -5.68 11.13 0.61
CA LYS A 39 -6.40 10.31 -0.37
C LYS A 39 -6.38 8.86 0.14
N PRO A 40 -7.51 8.27 0.57
CA PRO A 40 -7.56 6.82 0.69
C PRO A 40 -7.13 6.27 -0.67
N PRO A 41 -6.26 5.24 -0.72
CA PRO A 41 -5.84 4.68 -2.00
C PRO A 41 -7.10 4.39 -2.78
N SER A 42 -7.22 5.02 -3.95
CA SER A 42 -8.40 4.90 -4.79
C SER A 42 -8.66 3.42 -4.99
N ARG A 43 -9.87 2.93 -4.66
CA ARG A 43 -10.30 1.52 -4.78
C ARG A 43 -9.63 0.70 -5.91
N PRO A 44 -9.48 1.21 -7.16
CA PRO A 44 -8.75 0.48 -8.21
C PRO A 44 -7.29 0.13 -7.89
N ILE A 45 -6.57 0.96 -7.13
CA ILE A 45 -5.20 0.70 -6.67
C ILE A 45 -5.21 -0.48 -5.68
N LYS A 46 -6.14 -0.50 -4.73
CA LYS A 46 -6.30 -1.60 -3.77
C LYS A 46 -6.66 -2.92 -4.44
N VAL A 47 -7.53 -2.91 -5.47
CA VAL A 47 -7.84 -4.12 -6.26
C VAL A 47 -6.58 -4.62 -6.97
N HIS A 48 -5.84 -3.72 -7.64
CA HIS A 48 -4.62 -4.09 -8.37
C HIS A 48 -3.53 -4.67 -7.47
N ASP A 49 -3.32 -4.06 -6.29
CA ASP A 49 -2.33 -4.52 -5.33
C ASP A 49 -2.73 -5.87 -4.71
N TYR A 50 -4.04 -6.09 -4.47
CA TYR A 50 -4.57 -7.39 -4.05
C TYR A 50 -4.40 -8.46 -5.14
N THR A 51 -4.71 -8.16 -6.40
CA THR A 51 -4.50 -9.11 -7.51
C THR A 51 -3.03 -9.48 -7.67
N LYS A 52 -2.12 -8.51 -7.54
CA LYS A 52 -0.67 -8.78 -7.55
C LYS A 52 -0.25 -9.69 -6.41
N LEU A 53 -0.83 -9.51 -5.22
CA LEU A 53 -0.57 -10.38 -4.08
C LEU A 53 -0.97 -11.83 -4.39
N MET A 54 -2.18 -12.04 -4.94
CA MET A 54 -2.65 -13.38 -5.32
C MET A 54 -1.76 -14.02 -6.40
N VAL A 55 -1.38 -13.26 -7.44
CA VAL A 55 -0.47 -13.75 -8.48
C VAL A 55 0.91 -14.09 -7.91
N ALA A 56 1.43 -13.28 -6.99
CA ALA A 56 2.73 -13.55 -6.36
C ALA A 56 2.71 -14.82 -5.49
N ILE A 57 1.60 -15.08 -4.78
CA ILE A 57 1.41 -16.32 -4.02
C ILE A 57 1.33 -17.52 -4.98
N ASP A 58 0.56 -17.39 -6.06
CA ASP A 58 0.39 -18.44 -7.05
C ASP A 58 1.71 -18.79 -7.76
N ASP A 59 2.44 -17.77 -8.21
CA ASP A 59 3.79 -17.91 -8.77
C ASP A 59 4.71 -18.59 -7.76
N LEU A 60 4.69 -18.21 -6.48
CA LEU A 60 5.56 -18.83 -5.48
C LEU A 60 5.32 -20.33 -5.26
N ILE A 61 4.10 -20.78 -5.47
CA ILE A 61 3.71 -22.18 -5.30
C ILE A 61 4.00 -22.97 -6.57
N HIS A 62 3.78 -22.37 -7.74
CA HIS A 62 3.86 -23.04 -9.04
C HIS A 62 5.17 -22.81 -9.81
N SER A 63 5.99 -21.81 -9.45
CA SER A 63 7.17 -21.41 -10.23
C SER A 63 8.27 -22.46 -10.27
N ASP A 64 8.43 -23.23 -9.19
CA ASP A 64 9.68 -23.96 -9.01
C ASP A 64 9.66 -25.37 -9.57
N GLY A 65 8.51 -25.96 -9.93
CA GLY A 65 8.37 -27.31 -10.55
C GLY A 65 9.00 -28.48 -9.77
N THR A 66 9.72 -28.17 -8.69
CA THR A 66 10.59 -29.02 -7.86
C THR A 66 10.01 -29.18 -6.45
N GLY A 67 8.85 -28.58 -6.19
CA GLY A 67 8.16 -28.61 -4.89
C GLY A 67 8.86 -27.78 -3.80
N THR A 68 9.79 -26.90 -4.18
CA THR A 68 10.49 -26.00 -3.25
C THR A 68 10.01 -24.57 -3.41
N PHE A 69 9.03 -24.17 -2.60
CA PHE A 69 8.63 -22.76 -2.54
C PHE A 69 9.49 -21.97 -1.55
N ASN A 70 9.61 -20.66 -1.77
CA ASN A 70 10.25 -19.75 -0.83
C ASN A 70 9.31 -19.49 0.36
N GLY A 71 9.42 -20.36 1.37
CA GLY A 71 8.59 -20.33 2.58
C GLY A 71 8.50 -18.98 3.30
N PRO A 72 9.64 -18.29 3.56
CA PRO A 72 9.62 -16.95 4.15
C PRO A 72 8.80 -15.94 3.34
N ALA A 73 8.94 -15.94 2.00
CA ALA A 73 8.18 -15.03 1.15
C ALA A 73 6.67 -15.35 1.20
N LEU A 74 6.31 -16.64 1.12
CA LEU A 74 4.92 -17.08 1.22
C LEU A 74 4.29 -16.69 2.56
N GLN A 75 5.01 -16.83 3.68
CA GLN A 75 4.52 -16.41 4.99
C GLN A 75 4.19 -14.91 5.04
N ILE A 76 5.06 -14.07 4.47
CA ILE A 76 4.85 -12.62 4.45
C ILE A 76 3.62 -12.29 3.60
N TYR A 77 3.48 -12.90 2.43
CA TYR A 77 2.32 -12.67 1.56
C TYR A 77 1.00 -13.14 2.19
N LEU A 78 0.98 -14.29 2.87
CA LEU A 78 -0.20 -14.73 3.63
C LEU A 78 -0.58 -13.72 4.72
N ARG A 79 0.39 -13.17 5.43
CA ARG A 79 0.14 -12.13 6.44
C ARG A 79 -0.39 -10.85 5.83
N GLU A 80 0.06 -10.51 4.62
CA GLU A 80 -0.39 -9.33 3.90
C GLU A 80 -1.87 -9.39 3.53
N MET A 81 -2.44 -10.59 3.35
CA MET A 81 -3.88 -10.77 3.10
C MET A 81 -4.76 -10.20 4.23
N LYS A 82 -4.25 -10.16 5.48
CA LYS A 82 -4.96 -9.54 6.62
C LYS A 82 -5.23 -8.04 6.44
N HIS A 83 -4.44 -7.36 5.59
CA HIS A 83 -4.63 -5.93 5.30
C HIS A 83 -5.77 -5.64 4.31
N TYR A 84 -6.38 -6.68 3.73
CA TYR A 84 -7.45 -6.56 2.74
C TYR A 84 -8.77 -7.23 3.21
N PRO A 85 -9.37 -6.79 4.34
CA PRO A 85 -10.63 -7.36 4.84
C PRO A 85 -11.81 -7.13 3.88
N GLU A 86 -11.70 -6.13 2.98
CA GLU A 86 -12.68 -5.82 1.93
C GLU A 86 -12.89 -7.01 0.96
N TYR A 87 -11.89 -7.90 0.82
CA TYR A 87 -11.93 -9.08 -0.06
C TYR A 87 -11.97 -10.39 0.71
N LYS A 88 -12.53 -10.39 1.92
CA LYS A 88 -12.62 -11.56 2.82
C LYS A 88 -13.09 -12.82 2.10
N ASP A 89 -14.24 -12.78 1.43
CA ASP A 89 -14.84 -13.97 0.83
C ASP A 89 -13.97 -14.56 -0.28
N THR A 90 -13.36 -13.70 -1.10
CA THR A 90 -12.43 -14.12 -2.17
C THR A 90 -11.11 -14.65 -1.59
N SER A 91 -10.61 -14.03 -0.52
CA SER A 91 -9.40 -14.46 0.17
C SER A 91 -9.60 -15.83 0.81
N LEU A 92 -10.75 -16.08 1.42
CA LEU A 92 -11.09 -17.37 2.04
C LEU A 92 -11.15 -18.48 1.00
N LEU A 93 -11.89 -18.27 -0.10
CA LEU A 93 -11.95 -19.24 -1.20
C LEU A 93 -10.56 -19.56 -1.77
N TYR A 94 -9.72 -18.54 -1.92
CA TYR A 94 -8.36 -18.71 -2.40
C TYR A 94 -7.50 -19.50 -1.41
N LEU A 95 -7.60 -19.22 -0.12
CA LEU A 95 -6.88 -19.95 0.93
C LEU A 95 -7.36 -21.42 1.00
N GLU A 96 -8.65 -21.69 0.84
CA GLU A 96 -9.17 -23.07 0.78
C GLU A 96 -8.63 -23.87 -0.42
N GLU A 97 -8.46 -23.21 -1.58
CA GLU A 97 -7.86 -23.82 -2.77
C GLU A 97 -6.34 -23.99 -2.63
N LEU A 98 -5.69 -23.17 -1.80
CA LEU A 98 -4.25 -23.16 -1.60
C LEU A 98 -3.76 -24.43 -0.90
N SER A 99 -3.39 -25.44 -1.68
CA SER A 99 -2.79 -26.66 -1.15
C SER A 99 -1.27 -26.51 -0.99
N ILE A 100 -0.83 -25.95 0.15
CA ILE A 100 0.61 -25.91 0.49
C ILE A 100 1.10 -27.35 0.72
N SER A 101 1.67 -27.96 -0.32
CA SER A 101 2.19 -29.32 -0.30
C SER A 101 3.68 -29.31 0.05
N GLY A 102 4.09 -30.11 1.05
CA GLY A 102 5.49 -30.21 1.46
C GLY A 102 5.67 -30.69 2.89
N THR A 103 6.80 -31.33 3.17
CA THR A 103 7.19 -31.85 4.50
C THR A 103 8.26 -31.00 5.20
N LYS A 104 8.65 -29.87 4.60
CA LYS A 104 9.72 -29.00 5.12
C LYS A 104 9.21 -28.15 6.28
N LYS A 105 10.10 -27.70 7.17
CA LYS A 105 9.73 -26.85 8.33
C LYS A 105 8.89 -25.64 7.92
N TRP A 106 9.20 -25.02 6.79
CA TRP A 106 8.46 -23.89 6.26
C TRP A 106 7.05 -24.24 5.76
N SER A 107 6.81 -25.44 5.23
CA SER A 107 5.44 -25.83 4.85
C SER A 107 4.54 -26.04 6.05
N VAL A 108 5.10 -26.50 7.18
CA VAL A 108 4.35 -26.56 8.44
C VAL A 108 4.00 -25.14 8.91
N ILE A 109 4.96 -24.22 8.91
CA ILE A 109 4.73 -22.82 9.34
C ILE A 109 3.72 -22.12 8.43
N CYS A 110 3.85 -22.22 7.11
CA CYS A 110 2.93 -21.58 6.18
C CYS A 110 1.52 -22.16 6.28
N ARG A 111 1.35 -23.47 6.57
CA ARG A 111 0.02 -24.05 6.85
C ARG A 111 -0.59 -23.53 8.14
N THR A 112 0.22 -23.35 9.19
CA THR A 112 -0.26 -22.76 10.44
C THR A 112 -0.67 -21.31 10.22
N GLU A 113 0.11 -20.55 9.45
CA GLU A 113 -0.20 -19.15 9.12
C GLU A 113 -1.41 -19.03 8.19
N GLN A 114 -1.57 -19.92 7.22
CA GLN A 114 -2.77 -20.00 6.38
C GLN A 114 -4.02 -20.15 7.25
N LYS A 115 -4.03 -21.11 8.19
CA LYS A 115 -5.14 -21.27 9.15
C LYS A 115 -5.35 -20.03 10.03
N ALA A 116 -4.27 -19.43 10.53
CA ALA A 116 -4.36 -18.22 11.34
C ALA A 116 -4.86 -16.99 10.54
N VAL A 117 -4.68 -16.98 9.22
CA VAL A 117 -5.25 -15.96 8.33
C VAL A 117 -6.71 -16.27 8.03
N GLU A 118 -7.07 -17.53 7.79
CA GLU A 118 -8.46 -17.97 7.64
C GLU A 118 -9.29 -17.65 8.88
N GLU A 119 -8.82 -18.00 10.07
CA GLU A 119 -9.48 -17.71 11.36
C GLU A 119 -9.67 -16.21 11.58
N TYR A 120 -8.64 -15.42 11.29
CA TYR A 120 -8.70 -13.96 11.38
C TYR A 120 -9.73 -13.38 10.41
N LEU A 121 -9.75 -13.86 9.16
CA LEU A 121 -10.71 -13.42 8.16
C LEU A 121 -12.13 -13.87 8.52
N LEU A 122 -12.32 -15.07 9.06
CA LEU A 122 -13.60 -15.57 9.55
C LEU A 122 -14.12 -14.76 10.75
N GLY A 123 -13.23 -14.09 11.48
CA GLY A 123 -13.56 -13.27 12.65
C GLY A 123 -13.68 -14.08 13.94
N LEU A 124 -13.11 -15.29 13.97
CA LEU A 124 -13.15 -16.21 15.12
C LEU A 124 -12.19 -15.81 16.25
N GLU A 125 -11.32 -14.82 16.04
CA GLU A 125 -10.40 -14.29 17.06
C GLU A 125 -11.04 -13.24 18.00
N ASN A 126 -12.37 -13.04 17.93
CA ASN A 126 -13.12 -12.05 18.73
C ASN A 126 -14.11 -12.66 19.75
N ASP A 127 -13.92 -13.92 20.18
CA ASP A 127 -14.63 -14.51 21.34
C ASP A 127 -13.66 -15.16 22.33
#